data_AF-A0A378L997-F1
#
_entry.id   AF-A0A378L997-F1
#
_cell.length_a   1.000
_cell.length_b   1.000
_cell.length_c   1.000
_cell.angle_alpha   90.00
_cell.angle_beta   90.00
_cell.angle_gamma   90.00
#
_symmetry.space_group_name_H-M   'P 1'
#
loop_
_entity.id
_entity.type
_entity.pdbx_description
1 polymer ?
#
loop_
_entity_poly.entity_id
_entity_poly.type
_entity_poly.pdbx_seq_one_letter_code
_entity_poly.pdbx_strand_id
1 'polypeptide(L)'
;MFVTQLQKALAYIRETQDIALFTTMADAGLSAAFRASPLFYIMLPFIGFLLTVNALMNGYLLAKANNRNFDLWFLFITSTVCAVLASISLYGAAISAFLSFSFTAGPWFFFSSLAVALSHQLLMLGLNLLRAYESPQNSIQRMHYIQAALNNLFVMAILASALGAVVFVLLFPIIPAAGTAFSIAAVLFTGFDILWRMIPREGKQLIKGWFYLSKPEVIQDAIANQEEILKPKDSKEIKPKHHRMFTCCDYSAVIRLMEMEKVKPYLLELIQYKLQLLVQKADPQNEKIKDKISLLKVLLSEIEKPQEISKSDALQRYPLAFQSFWAEKGEVEQIFDAVTVSQDRHRHREENNPSVRICA
;
A
#
# COMPACT_ATOMS: atom_id res chain seq x y z
N MET A 1 -8.57 -12.19 -8.64
CA MET A 1 -7.41 -12.88 -9.23
C MET A 1 -7.06 -12.37 -10.62
N PHE A 2 -8.02 -12.24 -11.55
CA PHE A 2 -7.78 -11.70 -12.90
C PHE A 2 -7.27 -10.24 -12.91
N VAL A 3 -7.91 -9.34 -12.16
CA VAL A 3 -7.54 -7.91 -12.09
C VAL A 3 -6.09 -7.70 -11.64
N THR A 4 -5.62 -8.47 -10.65
CA THR A 4 -4.25 -8.33 -10.14
C THR A 4 -3.20 -8.90 -11.10
N GLN A 5 -3.54 -9.92 -11.91
CA GLN A 5 -2.67 -10.41 -12.97
C GLN A 5 -2.60 -9.40 -14.13
N LEU A 6 -3.73 -8.82 -14.51
CA LEU A 6 -3.80 -7.77 -15.54
C LEU A 6 -2.97 -6.55 -15.16
N GLN A 7 -3.06 -6.10 -13.89
CA GLN A 7 -2.27 -5.00 -13.35
C GLN A 7 -0.77 -5.24 -13.47
N LYS A 8 -0.32 -6.46 -13.15
CA LYS A 8 1.08 -6.85 -13.30
C LYS A 8 1.51 -6.84 -14.76
N ALA A 9 0.70 -7.40 -15.66
CA ALA A 9 0.99 -7.42 -17.08
C ALA A 9 1.11 -6.00 -17.66
N LEU A 10 0.18 -5.10 -17.31
CA LEU A 10 0.22 -3.70 -17.71
C LEU A 10 1.45 -2.97 -17.16
N ALA A 11 1.84 -3.23 -15.91
CA ALA A 11 3.05 -2.67 -15.32
C ALA A 11 4.31 -3.13 -16.09
N TYR A 12 4.43 -4.41 -16.42
CA TYR A 12 5.57 -4.92 -17.21
C TYR A 12 5.64 -4.32 -18.62
N ILE A 13 4.50 -4.25 -19.31
CA ILE A 13 4.45 -3.65 -20.66
C ILE A 13 4.86 -2.19 -20.56
N ARG A 14 4.32 -1.45 -19.59
CA ARG A 14 4.68 -0.04 -19.36
C ARG A 14 6.16 0.13 -19.05
N GLU A 15 6.73 -0.64 -18.13
CA GLU A 15 8.15 -0.57 -17.76
C GLU A 15 9.05 -0.87 -18.96
N THR A 16 8.64 -1.79 -19.85
CA THR A 16 9.34 -2.06 -21.11
C THR A 16 9.29 -0.86 -22.06
N GLN A 17 8.13 -0.20 -22.16
CA GLN A 17 7.97 1.02 -22.95
C GLN A 17 8.79 2.18 -22.37
N ASP A 18 8.84 2.32 -21.04
CA ASP A 18 9.64 3.34 -20.37
C ASP A 18 11.15 3.12 -20.64
N ILE A 19 11.63 1.87 -20.57
CA ILE A 19 13.02 1.53 -20.94
C ILE A 19 13.31 1.93 -22.39
N ALA A 20 12.44 1.55 -23.33
CA ALA A 20 12.64 1.87 -24.74
C ALA A 20 12.64 3.40 -24.96
N LEU A 21 11.75 4.14 -24.28
CA LEU A 21 11.65 5.58 -24.42
C LEU A 21 12.94 6.25 -23.92
N PHE A 22 13.38 5.94 -22.71
CA PHE A 22 14.59 6.53 -22.14
C PHE A 22 15.86 6.08 -22.85
N THR A 23 15.89 4.87 -23.42
CA THR A 23 17.00 4.44 -24.29
C THR A 23 17.10 5.32 -25.53
N THR A 24 15.98 5.66 -26.17
CA THR A 24 16.00 6.59 -27.31
C THR A 24 16.39 8.02 -26.91
N MET A 25 16.13 8.42 -25.65
CA MET A 25 16.53 9.74 -25.14
C MET A 25 17.99 9.81 -24.66
N ALA A 26 18.66 8.67 -24.50
CA ALA A 26 20.04 8.61 -24.03
C ALA A 26 21.05 9.12 -25.07
N ASP A 27 20.69 9.15 -26.36
CA ASP A 27 21.53 9.68 -27.42
C ASP A 27 20.73 10.58 -28.35
N ALA A 28 21.34 11.68 -28.80
CA ALA A 28 20.67 12.65 -29.67
C ALA A 28 20.35 12.07 -31.06
N GLY A 29 21.23 11.21 -31.60
CA GLY A 29 21.02 10.53 -32.87
C GLY A 29 19.89 9.51 -32.79
N LEU A 30 19.86 8.70 -31.73
CA LEU A 30 18.74 7.78 -31.45
C LEU A 30 17.42 8.52 -31.26
N SER A 31 17.42 9.64 -30.54
CA SER A 31 16.23 10.46 -30.32
C SER A 31 15.68 11.04 -31.62
N ALA A 32 16.56 11.53 -32.50
CA ALA A 32 16.18 12.03 -33.81
C ALA A 32 15.64 10.90 -34.71
N ALA A 33 16.31 9.75 -34.75
CA ALA A 33 15.87 8.59 -35.51
C ALA A 33 14.52 8.06 -35.01
N PHE A 34 14.29 8.07 -33.69
CA PHE A 34 13.01 7.67 -33.10
C PHE A 34 11.89 8.63 -33.52
N ARG A 35 12.08 9.95 -33.42
CA ARG A 35 11.08 10.96 -33.85
C ARG A 35 10.71 10.87 -35.33
N ALA A 36 11.65 10.43 -36.17
CA ALA A 36 11.42 10.19 -37.60
C ALA A 36 10.76 8.83 -37.90
N SER A 37 10.66 7.93 -36.90
CA SER A 37 10.14 6.59 -37.08
C SER A 37 8.61 6.52 -36.87
N PRO A 38 7.90 5.65 -37.62
CA PRO A 38 6.50 5.31 -37.33
C PRO A 38 6.26 4.85 -35.89
N LEU A 39 7.31 4.28 -35.24
CA LEU A 39 7.24 3.86 -33.85
C LEU A 39 6.93 5.02 -32.89
N PHE A 40 7.35 6.25 -33.19
CA PHE A 40 7.03 7.42 -32.37
C PHE A 40 5.52 7.63 -32.21
N TYR A 41 4.77 7.48 -33.31
CA TYR A 41 3.32 7.67 -33.36
C TYR A 41 2.53 6.54 -32.70
N ILE A 42 3.16 5.39 -32.46
CA ILE A 42 2.52 4.24 -31.80
C ILE A 42 2.90 4.23 -30.32
N MET A 43 4.19 4.36 -30.04
CA MET A 43 4.78 4.16 -28.72
C MET A 43 4.32 5.21 -27.71
N LEU A 44 4.38 6.51 -28.06
CA LEU A 44 4.02 7.59 -27.12
C LEU A 44 2.53 7.53 -26.76
N PRO A 45 1.57 7.47 -27.73
CA PRO A 45 0.17 7.27 -27.39
C PRO A 45 -0.09 6.00 -26.59
N PHE A 46 0.63 4.92 -26.86
CA PHE A 46 0.47 3.66 -26.14
C PHE A 46 0.88 3.78 -24.66
N ILE A 47 1.94 4.51 -24.34
CA ILE A 47 2.31 4.82 -22.94
C ILE A 47 1.18 5.60 -22.24
N GLY A 48 0.63 6.63 -22.90
CA GLY A 48 -0.50 7.41 -22.37
C GLY A 48 -1.75 6.54 -22.14
N PHE A 49 -2.04 5.64 -23.08
CA PHE A 49 -3.12 4.66 -22.95
C PHE A 49 -2.91 3.73 -21.75
N LEU A 50 -1.70 3.16 -21.57
CA LEU A 50 -1.39 2.28 -20.44
C LEU A 50 -1.58 3.00 -19.10
N LEU A 51 -1.17 4.27 -19.00
CA LEU A 51 -1.40 5.09 -17.80
C LEU A 51 -2.89 5.32 -17.52
N THR A 52 -3.67 5.55 -18.57
CA THR A 52 -5.13 5.71 -18.47
C THR A 52 -5.81 4.43 -18.00
N VAL A 53 -5.45 3.28 -18.57
CA VAL A 53 -5.94 1.97 -18.11
C VAL A 53 -5.57 1.74 -16.64
N ASN A 54 -4.35 2.07 -16.23
CA ASN A 54 -3.93 1.94 -14.84
C ASN A 54 -4.76 2.83 -13.90
N ALA A 55 -5.07 4.07 -14.30
CA ALA A 55 -5.94 4.97 -13.53
C ALA A 55 -7.36 4.40 -13.39
N LEU A 56 -7.93 3.86 -14.47
CA LEU A 56 -9.23 3.20 -14.44
C LEU A 56 -9.23 1.97 -13.52
N MET A 57 -8.16 1.16 -13.54
CA MET A 57 -8.02 0.03 -12.62
C MET A 57 -7.93 0.48 -11.15
N ASN A 58 -7.20 1.55 -10.86
CA ASN A 58 -7.15 2.13 -9.52
C ASN A 58 -8.52 2.65 -9.09
N GLY A 59 -9.28 3.27 -10.00
CA GLY A 59 -10.67 3.68 -9.76
C GLY A 59 -11.60 2.49 -9.49
N TYR A 60 -11.46 1.41 -10.25
CA TYR A 60 -12.21 0.16 -10.03
C TYR A 60 -11.90 -0.45 -8.66
N LEU A 61 -10.61 -0.50 -8.27
CA LEU A 61 -10.19 -0.99 -6.96
C LEU A 61 -10.76 -0.12 -5.84
N LEU A 62 -10.72 1.21 -5.98
CA LEU A 62 -11.31 2.13 -5.01
C LEU A 62 -12.83 1.96 -4.90
N ALA A 63 -13.53 1.80 -6.02
CA ALA A 63 -14.98 1.60 -6.05
C ALA A 63 -15.39 0.30 -5.34
N LYS A 64 -14.61 -0.77 -5.53
CA LYS A 64 -14.83 -2.10 -4.94
C LYS A 64 -14.22 -2.26 -3.54
N ALA A 65 -13.38 -1.34 -3.09
CA ALA A 65 -12.73 -1.45 -1.78
C ALA A 65 -13.77 -1.31 -0.66
N ASN A 66 -13.83 -2.33 0.20
CA ASN A 66 -14.65 -2.29 1.42
C ASN A 66 -14.21 -1.19 2.38
N ASN A 67 -12.91 -0.88 2.39
CA ASN A 67 -12.35 0.26 3.10
C ASN A 67 -11.72 1.25 2.12
N ARG A 68 -12.36 2.41 1.93
CA ARG A 68 -11.88 3.50 1.08
C ARG A 68 -10.95 4.42 1.87
N ASN A 69 -9.77 3.90 2.18
CA ASN A 69 -8.77 4.62 2.95
C ASN A 69 -8.09 5.74 2.13
N PHE A 70 -7.38 6.61 2.83
CA PHE A 70 -6.62 7.73 2.27
C PHE A 70 -5.64 7.27 1.19
N ASP A 71 -4.91 6.17 1.43
CA ASP A 71 -3.91 5.66 0.48
C ASP A 71 -4.54 5.30 -0.88
N LEU A 72 -5.72 4.65 -0.90
CA LEU A 72 -6.43 4.31 -2.14
C LEU A 72 -6.99 5.54 -2.86
N TRP A 73 -7.56 6.50 -2.13
CA TRP A 73 -8.05 7.75 -2.69
C TRP A 73 -6.91 8.57 -3.29
N PHE A 74 -5.83 8.72 -2.54
CA PHE A 74 -4.67 9.50 -2.96
C PHE A 74 -3.99 8.85 -4.18
N LEU A 75 -3.84 7.52 -4.18
CA LEU A 75 -3.36 6.77 -5.35
C LEU A 75 -4.24 7.00 -6.58
N PHE A 76 -5.56 6.94 -6.44
CA PHE A 76 -6.48 7.16 -7.55
C PHE A 76 -6.39 8.59 -8.12
N ILE A 77 -6.41 9.61 -7.26
CA ILE A 77 -6.32 11.02 -7.68
C ILE A 77 -4.99 11.27 -8.39
N THR A 78 -3.87 10.89 -7.78
CA THR A 78 -2.54 11.02 -8.38
C THR A 78 -2.46 10.28 -9.72
N SER A 79 -2.93 9.02 -9.78
CA SER A 79 -2.90 8.23 -11.02
C SER A 79 -3.71 8.87 -12.14
N THR A 80 -4.86 9.47 -11.80
CA THR A 80 -5.73 10.15 -12.78
C THR A 80 -5.08 11.42 -13.30
N VAL A 81 -4.55 12.27 -12.41
CA VAL A 81 -3.84 13.50 -12.80
C VAL A 81 -2.64 13.18 -13.67
N CYS A 82 -1.82 12.18 -13.28
CA CYS A 82 -0.70 11.74 -14.10
C CYS A 82 -1.15 11.22 -15.47
N ALA A 83 -2.20 10.40 -15.54
CA ALA A 83 -2.70 9.87 -16.81
C ALA A 83 -3.19 10.99 -17.74
N VAL A 84 -3.89 12.00 -17.22
CA VAL A 84 -4.35 13.15 -18.01
C VAL A 84 -3.16 13.96 -18.53
N LEU A 85 -2.23 14.35 -17.65
CA LEU A 85 -1.07 15.16 -18.03
C LEU A 85 -0.16 14.42 -19.03
N ALA A 86 0.15 13.15 -18.76
CA ALA A 86 0.94 12.32 -19.66
C ALA A 86 0.23 12.09 -21.00
N SER A 87 -1.09 11.88 -21.01
CA SER A 87 -1.83 11.72 -22.26
C SER A 87 -1.81 12.99 -23.10
N ILE A 88 -2.06 14.16 -22.49
CA ILE A 88 -1.94 15.46 -23.19
C ILE A 88 -0.55 15.61 -23.80
N SER A 89 0.50 15.28 -23.05
CA SER A 89 1.87 15.35 -23.54
C SER A 89 2.14 14.40 -24.70
N LEU A 90 1.88 13.10 -24.51
CA LEU A 90 2.31 12.03 -25.39
C LEU A 90 1.46 11.95 -26.67
N TYR A 91 0.13 12.07 -26.56
CA TYR A 91 -0.74 12.20 -27.72
C TYR A 91 -0.54 13.54 -28.41
N GLY A 92 -0.40 14.62 -27.65
CA GLY A 92 -0.15 15.96 -28.20
C GLY A 92 1.14 16.00 -29.01
N ALA A 93 2.22 15.38 -28.55
CA ALA A 93 3.48 15.27 -29.27
C ALA A 93 3.35 14.49 -30.59
N ALA A 94 2.60 13.38 -30.59
CA ALA A 94 2.35 12.61 -31.81
C ALA A 94 1.49 13.39 -32.82
N ILE A 95 0.41 14.01 -32.37
CA ILE A 95 -0.49 14.82 -33.21
C ILE A 95 0.24 16.05 -33.75
N SER A 96 1.02 16.74 -32.91
CA SER A 96 1.76 17.94 -33.32
C SER A 96 2.82 17.62 -34.37
N ALA A 97 3.53 16.49 -34.20
CA ALA A 97 4.48 16.01 -35.19
C ALA A 97 3.77 15.65 -36.51
N PHE A 98 2.59 15.02 -36.45
CA PHE A 98 1.81 14.69 -37.65
C PHE A 98 1.32 15.95 -38.40
N LEU A 99 0.85 16.96 -37.65
CA LEU A 99 0.35 18.22 -38.20
C LEU A 99 1.45 19.26 -38.47
N SER A 100 2.73 18.91 -38.27
CA SER A 100 3.88 19.80 -38.45
C SER A 100 3.81 21.11 -37.64
N PHE A 101 3.23 21.05 -36.44
CA PHE A 101 3.16 22.15 -35.47
C PHE A 101 4.07 21.87 -34.26
N SER A 102 4.63 22.93 -33.66
CA SER A 102 5.46 22.81 -32.46
C SER A 102 4.63 22.82 -31.18
N PHE A 103 4.46 21.66 -30.55
CA PHE A 103 3.82 21.56 -29.23
C PHE A 103 4.80 21.80 -28.08
N THR A 104 5.19 23.06 -27.89
CA THR A 104 6.20 23.47 -26.88
C THR A 104 5.74 23.18 -25.44
N ALA A 105 4.44 23.11 -25.18
CA ALA A 105 3.90 22.76 -23.86
C ALA A 105 3.98 21.25 -23.55
N GLY A 106 4.20 20.38 -24.53
CA GLY A 106 4.22 18.92 -24.35
C GLY A 106 5.21 18.45 -23.28
N PRO A 107 6.50 18.84 -23.36
CA PRO A 107 7.48 18.49 -22.32
C PRO A 107 7.10 18.97 -20.92
N TRP A 108 6.44 20.12 -20.79
CA TRP A 108 5.95 20.62 -19.49
C TRP A 108 4.86 19.75 -18.90
N PHE A 109 3.90 19.29 -19.72
CA PHE A 109 2.90 18.34 -19.27
C PHE A 109 3.51 17.00 -18.82
N PHE A 110 4.55 16.53 -19.53
CA PHE A 110 5.25 15.30 -19.13
C PHE A 110 6.01 15.49 -17.81
N PHE A 111 6.73 16.61 -17.69
CA PHE A 111 7.41 17.01 -16.46
C PHE A 111 6.43 17.08 -15.28
N SER A 112 5.29 17.77 -15.45
CA SER A 112 4.27 17.88 -14.40
C SER A 112 3.69 16.52 -14.00
N SER A 113 3.46 15.61 -14.95
CA SER A 113 3.03 14.24 -14.64
C SER A 113 4.05 13.51 -13.76
N LEU A 114 5.34 13.58 -14.11
CA LEU A 114 6.40 12.94 -13.34
C LEU A 114 6.59 13.60 -11.97
N ALA A 115 6.48 14.94 -11.89
CA ALA A 115 6.57 15.69 -10.65
C ALA A 115 5.44 15.33 -9.68
N VAL A 116 4.19 15.21 -10.17
CA VAL A 116 3.04 14.78 -9.35
C VAL A 116 3.26 13.36 -8.82
N ALA A 117 3.73 12.43 -9.67
CA ALA A 117 4.07 11.09 -9.24
C ALA A 117 5.19 11.08 -8.18
N LEU A 118 6.22 11.90 -8.36
CA LEU A 118 7.33 12.01 -7.42
C LEU A 118 6.86 12.56 -6.06
N SER A 119 6.03 13.61 -6.05
CA SER A 119 5.42 14.16 -4.84
C SER A 119 4.57 13.14 -4.10
N HIS A 120 3.78 12.33 -4.83
CA HIS A 120 3.02 11.24 -4.23
C HIS A 120 3.93 10.23 -3.54
N GLN A 121 5.00 9.78 -4.21
CA GLN A 121 5.94 8.82 -3.62
C GLN A 121 6.69 9.39 -2.42
N LEU A 122 7.05 10.68 -2.44
CA LEU A 122 7.64 11.37 -1.30
C LEU A 122 6.69 11.40 -0.09
N LEU A 123 5.41 11.70 -0.32
CA LEU A 123 4.41 11.69 0.74
C LEU A 123 4.22 10.27 1.30
N MET A 124 4.13 9.26 0.43
CA MET A 124 4.01 7.87 0.86
C MET A 124 5.27 7.36 1.58
N LEU A 125 6.46 7.82 1.19
CA LEU A 125 7.71 7.57 1.92
C LEU A 125 7.64 8.14 3.33
N GLY A 126 7.27 9.42 3.47
CA GLY A 126 7.13 10.09 4.76
C GLY A 126 6.09 9.43 5.66
N LEU A 127 4.91 9.09 5.10
CA LEU A 127 3.86 8.38 5.83
C LEU A 127 4.32 7.00 6.30
N ASN A 128 4.98 6.22 5.45
CA ASN A 128 5.44 4.89 5.85
C ASN A 128 6.58 4.95 6.88
N LEU A 129 7.46 5.94 6.81
CA LEU A 129 8.47 6.16 7.87
C LEU A 129 7.81 6.55 9.19
N LEU A 130 6.80 7.44 9.16
CA LEU A 130 6.04 7.82 10.35
C LEU A 130 5.30 6.60 10.94
N ARG A 131 4.62 5.81 10.11
CA ARG A 131 3.95 4.56 10.53
C ARG A 131 4.95 3.56 11.13
N ALA A 132 6.13 3.40 10.52
CA ALA A 132 7.20 2.55 11.05
C ALA A 132 7.76 3.06 12.39
N TYR A 133 7.78 4.38 12.59
CA TYR A 133 8.19 5.01 13.85
C TYR A 133 7.13 4.83 14.95
N GLU A 134 5.84 4.94 14.62
CA GLU A 134 4.74 4.75 15.56
C GLU A 134 4.46 3.27 15.88
N SER A 135 4.91 2.34 15.03
CA SER A 135 4.73 0.90 15.24
C SER A 135 5.67 0.33 16.32
N PRO A 136 5.26 -0.71 17.07
CA PRO A 136 6.11 -1.35 18.07
C PRO A 136 7.43 -1.85 17.46
N GLN A 137 8.53 -1.73 18.21
CA GLN A 137 9.83 -2.26 17.79
C GLN A 137 9.74 -3.78 17.59
N ASN A 138 10.39 -4.31 16.56
CA ASN A 138 10.35 -5.73 16.19
C ASN A 138 8.96 -6.31 15.80
N SER A 139 7.95 -5.46 15.59
CA SER A 139 6.66 -5.91 15.03
C SER A 139 6.72 -6.17 13.53
N ILE A 140 5.87 -7.09 13.06
CA ILE A 140 5.65 -7.38 11.63
C ILE A 140 5.15 -6.12 10.91
N GLN A 141 4.30 -5.32 11.56
CA GLN A 141 3.76 -4.07 11.01
C GLN A 141 4.87 -3.07 10.71
N ARG A 142 5.76 -2.83 11.68
CA ARG A 142 6.93 -1.94 11.50
C ARG A 142 7.79 -2.36 10.32
N MET A 143 8.11 -3.66 10.21
CA MET A 143 8.87 -4.19 9.08
C MET A 143 8.15 -3.95 7.74
N HIS A 144 6.84 -4.16 7.66
CA HIS A 144 6.08 -3.90 6.43
C HIS A 144 6.16 -2.44 6.02
N TYR A 145 6.06 -1.50 6.96
CA TYR A 145 6.20 -0.07 6.67
C TYR A 145 7.60 0.32 6.24
N ILE A 146 8.65 -0.25 6.85
CA ILE A 146 10.04 -0.02 6.40
C ILE A 146 10.24 -0.55 4.97
N GLN A 147 9.73 -1.75 4.66
CA GLN A 147 9.80 -2.30 3.29
C GLN A 147 9.05 -1.41 2.30
N ALA A 148 7.86 -0.90 2.67
CA ALA A 148 7.10 0.01 1.82
C ALA A 148 7.82 1.36 1.63
N ALA A 149 8.44 1.91 2.68
CA ALA A 149 9.26 3.12 2.60
C ALA A 149 10.45 2.94 1.64
N LEU A 150 11.20 1.85 1.77
CA LEU A 150 12.32 1.55 0.87
C LEU A 150 11.85 1.38 -0.59
N ASN A 151 10.70 0.73 -0.80
CA ASN A 151 10.11 0.63 -2.13
C ASN A 151 9.74 2.01 -2.70
N ASN A 152 9.12 2.89 -1.91
CA ASN A 152 8.77 4.24 -2.35
C ASN A 152 10.02 5.07 -2.67
N LEU A 153 11.08 4.93 -1.87
CA LEU A 153 12.38 5.57 -2.14
C LEU A 153 13.00 5.09 -3.46
N PHE A 154 12.92 3.79 -3.73
CA PHE A 154 13.41 3.23 -4.99
C PHE A 154 12.59 3.75 -6.19
N VAL A 155 11.26 3.79 -6.09
CA VAL A 155 10.39 4.37 -7.14
C VAL A 155 10.66 5.87 -7.31
N MET A 156 10.96 6.61 -6.24
CA MET A 156 11.38 8.00 -6.35
C MET A 156 12.67 8.16 -7.17
N ALA A 157 13.64 7.24 -7.03
CA ALA A 157 14.87 7.30 -7.81
C ALA A 157 14.60 7.09 -9.32
N ILE A 158 13.70 6.16 -9.67
CA ILE A 158 13.22 5.98 -11.06
C ILE A 158 12.59 7.28 -11.57
N LEU A 159 11.65 7.84 -10.82
CA LEU A 159 10.90 9.04 -11.22
C LEU A 159 11.80 10.28 -11.30
N ALA A 160 12.73 10.45 -10.37
CA ALA A 160 13.70 11.55 -10.39
C ALA A 160 14.65 11.42 -11.61
N SER A 161 15.05 10.19 -11.96
CA SER A 161 15.87 9.95 -13.14
C SER A 161 15.10 10.28 -14.42
N ALA A 162 13.85 9.81 -14.54
CA ALA A 162 12.96 10.14 -15.65
C ALA A 162 12.70 11.66 -15.75
N LEU A 163 12.46 12.33 -14.61
CA LEU A 163 12.25 13.77 -14.55
C LEU A 163 13.49 14.53 -15.03
N GLY A 164 14.68 14.12 -14.58
CA GLY A 164 15.96 14.66 -15.04
C GLY A 164 16.17 14.49 -16.55
N ALA A 165 15.82 13.32 -17.10
CA ALA A 165 15.86 13.09 -18.54
C ALA A 165 14.95 14.06 -19.30
N VAL A 166 13.70 14.24 -18.84
CA VAL A 166 12.77 15.22 -19.45
C VAL A 166 13.32 16.64 -19.37
N VAL A 167 13.87 17.05 -18.22
CA VAL A 167 14.44 18.39 -18.04
C VAL A 167 15.61 18.63 -19.00
N PHE A 168 16.59 17.73 -19.05
CA PHE A 168 17.84 17.96 -19.77
C PHE A 168 17.82 17.50 -21.24
N VAL A 169 16.83 16.69 -21.66
CA VAL A 169 16.69 16.26 -23.06
C VAL A 169 15.59 17.04 -23.78
N LEU A 170 14.50 17.39 -23.10
CA LEU A 170 13.33 18.00 -23.75
C LEU A 170 13.15 19.49 -23.44
N LEU A 171 13.33 19.92 -22.20
CA LEU A 171 13.09 21.31 -21.78
C LEU A 171 14.31 22.21 -21.97
N PHE A 172 15.48 21.75 -21.50
CA PHE A 172 16.72 22.50 -21.47
C PHE A 172 17.89 21.64 -21.99
N PRO A 173 17.97 21.41 -23.32
CA PRO A 173 19.03 20.60 -23.95
C PRO A 173 20.38 21.32 -24.01
N ILE A 174 20.71 22.12 -22.98
CA ILE A 174 21.95 22.89 -22.86
C ILE A 174 23.10 21.99 -22.37
N ILE A 175 22.78 20.92 -21.63
CA ILE A 175 23.75 19.98 -21.08
C ILE A 175 23.39 18.54 -21.51
N PRO A 176 23.67 18.13 -22.77
CA PRO A 176 23.27 16.83 -23.30
C PRO A 176 23.82 15.63 -22.52
N ALA A 177 25.02 15.77 -21.93
CA ALA A 177 25.63 14.75 -21.09
C ALA A 177 24.80 14.47 -19.82
N ALA A 178 24.18 15.49 -19.23
CA ALA A 178 23.29 15.31 -18.08
C ALA A 178 22.02 14.57 -18.50
N GLY A 179 21.41 14.94 -19.63
CA GLY A 179 20.25 14.24 -20.19
C GLY A 179 20.53 12.76 -20.49
N THR A 180 21.71 12.47 -21.02
CA THR A 180 22.20 11.11 -21.26
C THR A 180 22.31 10.33 -19.95
N ALA A 181 23.00 10.90 -18.95
CA ALA A 181 23.21 10.26 -17.66
C ALA A 181 21.88 9.93 -16.95
N PHE A 182 20.93 10.87 -16.94
CA PHE A 182 19.61 10.65 -16.35
C PHE A 182 18.77 9.62 -17.12
N SER A 183 18.85 9.62 -18.45
CA SER A 183 18.17 8.63 -19.29
C SER A 183 18.70 7.22 -19.03
N ILE A 184 20.03 7.05 -18.98
CA ILE A 184 20.67 5.78 -18.63
C ILE A 184 20.29 5.35 -17.21
N ALA A 185 20.31 6.27 -16.24
CA ALA A 185 19.89 5.97 -14.87
C ALA A 185 18.43 5.47 -14.81
N ALA A 186 17.52 6.11 -15.55
CA ALA A 186 16.12 5.68 -15.63
C ALA A 186 15.99 4.26 -16.21
N VAL A 187 16.76 3.95 -17.26
CA VAL A 187 16.82 2.60 -17.84
C VAL A 187 17.35 1.58 -16.82
N LEU A 188 18.46 1.88 -16.14
CA LEU A 188 19.07 0.96 -15.17
C LEU A 188 18.14 0.69 -13.99
N PHE A 189 17.56 1.73 -13.38
CA PHE A 189 16.64 1.55 -12.25
C PHE A 189 15.38 0.77 -12.65
N THR A 190 14.82 1.04 -13.84
CA THR A 190 13.67 0.29 -14.35
C THR A 190 14.04 -1.17 -14.62
N GLY A 191 15.23 -1.42 -15.19
CA GLY A 191 15.77 -2.77 -15.36
C GLY A 191 15.96 -3.51 -14.04
N PHE A 192 16.48 -2.82 -13.01
CA PHE A 192 16.58 -3.38 -11.65
C PHE A 192 15.22 -3.71 -11.05
N ASP A 193 14.18 -2.91 -11.29
CA ASP A 193 12.81 -3.24 -10.83
C ASP A 193 12.30 -4.52 -11.48
N ILE A 194 12.46 -4.66 -12.80
CA ILE A 194 12.06 -5.85 -13.54
C ILE A 194 12.82 -7.07 -13.00
N LEU A 195 14.15 -6.98 -12.86
CA LEU A 195 14.98 -8.04 -12.31
C LEU A 195 14.53 -8.40 -10.89
N TRP A 196 14.32 -7.41 -10.03
CA TRP A 196 13.82 -7.63 -8.67
C TRP A 196 12.51 -8.41 -8.68
N ARG A 197 11.59 -8.11 -9.58
CA ARG A 197 10.31 -8.84 -9.69
C ARG A 197 10.50 -10.27 -10.19
N MET A 198 11.46 -10.52 -11.07
CA MET A 198 11.80 -11.85 -11.60
C MET A 198 12.54 -12.75 -10.59
N ILE A 199 13.25 -12.18 -9.62
CA ILE A 199 13.97 -12.98 -8.60
C ILE A 199 12.98 -13.87 -7.83
N PRO A 200 13.28 -15.18 -7.65
CA PRO A 200 12.44 -16.12 -6.91
C PRO A 200 12.36 -15.76 -5.43
N ARG A 201 11.37 -16.32 -4.72
CA ARG A 201 11.08 -15.99 -3.32
C ARG A 201 12.27 -16.24 -2.39
N GLU A 202 13.02 -17.32 -2.61
CA GLU A 202 14.21 -17.68 -1.84
C GLU A 202 15.29 -16.59 -1.95
N GLY A 203 15.59 -16.14 -3.17
CA GLY A 203 16.56 -15.06 -3.41
C GLY A 203 16.12 -13.74 -2.76
N LYS A 204 14.83 -13.39 -2.87
CA LYS A 204 14.28 -12.20 -2.19
C LYS A 204 14.41 -12.31 -0.66
N GLN A 205 14.23 -13.50 -0.09
CA GLN A 205 14.36 -13.72 1.35
C GLN A 205 15.81 -13.61 1.82
N LEU A 206 16.77 -14.11 1.06
CA LEU A 206 18.20 -13.95 1.35
C LEU A 206 18.59 -12.47 1.38
N ILE A 207 18.21 -11.71 0.34
CA ILE A 207 18.51 -10.27 0.26
C ILE A 207 17.84 -9.53 1.43
N LYS A 208 16.56 -9.81 1.70
CA LYS A 208 15.86 -9.22 2.85
C LYS A 208 16.53 -9.57 4.18
N GLY A 209 17.00 -10.80 4.35
CA GLY A 209 17.73 -11.24 5.53
C GLY A 209 19.04 -10.48 5.72
N TRP A 210 19.78 -10.21 4.64
CA TRP A 210 21.04 -9.46 4.71
C TRP A 210 20.83 -8.00 5.15
N PHE A 211 19.70 -7.40 4.80
CA PHE A 211 19.32 -6.06 5.24
C PHE A 211 18.53 -6.03 6.56
N TYR A 212 18.43 -7.14 7.30
CA TYR A 212 17.61 -7.26 8.52
C TYR A 212 16.13 -6.88 8.31
N LEU A 213 15.62 -7.10 7.10
CA LEU A 213 14.22 -6.90 6.68
C LEU A 213 13.45 -8.22 6.65
N SER A 214 13.99 -9.29 7.22
CA SER A 214 13.29 -10.56 7.37
C SER A 214 12.10 -10.44 8.32
N LYS A 215 11.08 -11.28 8.11
CA LYS A 215 9.92 -11.32 9.02
C LYS A 215 10.40 -11.62 10.44
N PRO A 216 10.05 -10.80 11.44
CA PRO A 216 10.32 -11.15 12.82
C PRO A 216 9.57 -12.44 13.17
N GLU A 217 10.12 -13.18 14.13
CA GLU A 217 9.47 -14.41 14.61
C GLU A 217 8.13 -14.07 15.27
N VAL A 218 7.17 -15.00 15.21
CA VAL A 218 5.83 -14.80 15.79
C VAL A 218 5.94 -14.41 17.26
N ILE A 219 6.91 -15.00 17.99
CA ILE A 219 7.20 -14.71 19.41
C ILE A 219 7.62 -13.26 19.61
N GLN A 220 8.53 -12.76 18.79
CA GLN A 220 9.00 -11.38 18.88
C GLN A 220 7.88 -10.38 18.55
N ASP A 221 7.03 -10.71 17.56
CA ASP A 221 5.90 -9.87 17.18
C ASP A 221 4.85 -9.76 18.29
N ALA A 222 4.48 -10.87 18.95
CA ALA A 222 3.54 -10.80 20.06
C ALA A 222 4.12 -10.11 21.29
N ILE A 223 5.40 -10.33 21.63
CA ILE A 223 6.06 -9.63 22.74
C ILE A 223 6.03 -8.12 22.48
N ALA A 224 6.40 -7.68 21.29
CA ALA A 224 6.38 -6.27 20.90
C ALA A 224 4.98 -5.63 21.05
N ASN A 225 3.93 -6.34 20.63
CA ASN A 225 2.56 -5.87 20.77
C ASN A 225 2.08 -5.91 22.24
N GLN A 226 2.49 -6.91 23.03
CA GLN A 226 2.12 -7.07 24.43
C GLN A 226 2.78 -6.02 25.33
N GLU A 227 4.06 -5.71 25.14
CA GLU A 227 4.78 -4.67 25.88
C GLU A 227 4.14 -3.27 25.67
N GLU A 228 3.65 -2.98 24.47
CA GLU A 228 2.97 -1.71 24.19
C GLU A 228 1.60 -1.63 24.88
N ILE A 229 0.87 -2.74 25.00
CA ILE A 229 -0.43 -2.83 25.69
C ILE A 229 -0.26 -2.69 27.22
N LEU A 230 0.84 -3.21 27.78
CA LEU A 230 1.11 -3.21 29.22
C LEU A 230 1.75 -1.91 29.74
N LYS A 231 1.94 -0.88 28.90
CA LYS A 231 2.41 0.43 29.37
C LYS A 231 1.42 0.99 30.41
N PRO A 232 1.84 1.15 31.69
CA PRO A 232 0.91 1.48 32.77
C PRO A 232 0.32 2.89 32.63
N LYS A 233 -0.97 3.03 32.98
CA LYS A 233 -1.69 4.32 33.10
C LYS A 233 -1.02 5.34 34.04
N ASP A 234 -0.15 4.90 34.96
CA ASP A 234 0.45 5.75 36.00
C ASP A 234 1.86 6.26 35.69
N SER A 235 2.48 5.89 34.55
CA SER A 235 3.67 6.61 34.09
C SER A 235 3.21 7.96 33.58
N LYS A 236 3.12 8.97 34.48
CA LYS A 236 2.75 10.38 34.21
C LYS A 236 2.52 10.57 32.73
N GLU A 237 1.26 10.41 32.30
CA GLU A 237 0.92 10.54 30.89
C GLU A 237 1.57 11.84 30.43
N ILE A 238 2.69 11.71 29.70
CA ILE A 238 2.99 12.67 28.68
C ILE A 238 1.79 12.44 27.79
N LYS A 239 0.72 13.23 28.01
CA LYS A 239 -0.37 13.40 27.04
C LYS A 239 0.34 13.31 25.72
N PRO A 240 0.10 12.26 24.92
CA PRO A 240 0.90 12.06 23.73
C PRO A 240 0.81 13.40 23.01
N LYS A 241 1.96 14.09 22.88
CA LYS A 241 1.96 15.52 22.50
C LYS A 241 1.17 15.70 21.20
N HIS A 242 1.01 14.61 20.45
CA HIS A 242 0.14 14.45 19.30
C HIS A 242 -0.81 13.27 19.54
N HIS A 243 -2.10 13.41 19.23
CA HIS A 243 -2.97 12.24 19.03
C HIS A 243 -2.27 11.34 18.00
N ARG A 244 -1.94 10.09 18.37
CA ARG A 244 -1.30 9.13 17.46
C ARG A 244 -2.15 9.04 16.18
N MET A 245 -1.52 9.16 15.02
CA MET A 245 -2.23 9.10 13.74
C MET A 245 -2.66 7.66 13.40
N PHE A 246 -1.91 6.67 13.89
CA PHE A 246 -2.04 5.26 13.50
C PHE A 246 -2.28 4.30 14.69
N THR A 247 -2.81 3.13 14.38
CA THR A 247 -3.21 2.07 15.33
C THR A 247 -2.05 1.11 15.53
N CYS A 248 -1.43 1.10 16.71
CA CYS A 248 -0.18 0.38 16.95
C CYS A 248 -0.32 -1.13 17.24
N CYS A 249 -1.53 -1.65 17.47
CA CYS A 249 -1.71 -2.97 18.08
C CYS A 249 -2.27 -4.00 17.10
N ASP A 250 -1.57 -5.12 16.91
CA ASP A 250 -2.16 -6.33 16.31
C ASP A 250 -2.65 -7.29 17.39
N TYR A 251 -3.93 -7.18 17.77
CA TYR A 251 -4.52 -8.08 18.77
C TYR A 251 -4.44 -9.55 18.34
N SER A 252 -4.47 -9.85 17.04
CA SER A 252 -4.35 -11.23 16.55
C SER A 252 -2.97 -11.82 16.83
N ALA A 253 -1.92 -11.02 16.74
CA ALA A 253 -0.56 -11.44 17.07
C ALA A 253 -0.45 -11.82 18.56
N VAL A 254 -1.00 -10.99 19.44
CA VAL A 254 -1.04 -11.25 20.90
C VAL A 254 -1.80 -12.54 21.19
N ILE A 255 -2.99 -12.72 20.60
CA ILE A 255 -3.81 -13.91 20.81
C ILE A 255 -3.10 -15.19 20.36
N ARG A 256 -2.27 -15.19 19.31
CA ARG A 256 -1.60 -16.41 18.83
C ARG A 256 -0.67 -17.06 19.85
N LEU A 257 -0.09 -16.27 20.75
CA LEU A 257 0.93 -16.73 21.69
C LEU A 257 0.48 -16.72 23.14
N MET A 258 -0.64 -16.08 23.42
CA MET A 258 -1.27 -16.15 24.73
C MET A 258 -1.73 -17.58 25.04
N GLU A 259 -1.55 -17.99 26.30
CA GLU A 259 -2.10 -19.24 26.82
C GLU A 259 -3.62 -19.25 26.64
N MET A 260 -4.19 -20.38 26.17
CA MET A 260 -5.62 -20.47 25.80
C MET A 260 -6.55 -20.06 26.95
N GLU A 261 -6.17 -20.35 28.19
CA GLU A 261 -6.93 -20.00 29.40
C GLU A 261 -7.02 -18.48 29.63
N LYS A 262 -6.02 -17.73 29.16
CA LYS A 262 -5.95 -16.26 29.27
C LYS A 262 -6.59 -15.54 28.09
N VAL A 263 -6.76 -16.19 26.94
CA VAL A 263 -7.31 -15.59 25.71
C VAL A 263 -8.75 -15.10 25.91
N LYS A 264 -9.63 -15.96 26.43
CA LYS A 264 -11.05 -15.61 26.65
C LYS A 264 -11.22 -14.41 27.61
N PRO A 265 -10.66 -14.40 28.84
CA PRO A 265 -10.83 -13.28 29.75
C PRO A 265 -10.23 -11.98 29.17
N TYR A 266 -9.09 -12.07 28.47
CA TYR A 266 -8.47 -10.92 27.82
C TYR A 266 -9.37 -10.28 26.74
N LEU A 267 -9.94 -11.09 25.84
CA LEU A 267 -10.82 -10.59 24.78
C LEU A 267 -12.11 -9.98 25.35
N LEU A 268 -12.69 -10.57 26.40
CA LEU A 268 -13.87 -10.03 27.07
C LEU A 268 -13.57 -8.66 27.69
N GLU A 269 -12.48 -8.54 28.44
CA GLU A 269 -12.08 -7.27 29.06
C GLU A 269 -11.82 -6.18 28.01
N LEU A 270 -11.11 -6.53 26.93
CA LEU A 270 -10.82 -5.63 25.81
C LEU A 270 -12.09 -5.11 25.14
N ILE A 271 -13.02 -6.02 24.80
CA ILE A 271 -14.29 -5.66 24.14
C ILE A 271 -15.16 -4.81 25.06
N GLN A 272 -15.28 -5.19 26.35
CA GLN A 272 -16.05 -4.44 27.33
C GLN A 272 -15.51 -3.03 27.53
N TYR A 273 -14.19 -2.88 27.67
CA TYR A 273 -13.54 -1.58 27.75
C TYR A 273 -13.84 -0.71 26.53
N LYS A 274 -13.77 -1.28 25.32
CA LYS A 274 -14.06 -0.54 24.09
C LYS A 274 -15.52 -0.18 23.92
N LEU A 275 -16.43 -1.06 24.31
CA LEU A 275 -17.85 -0.76 24.37
C LEU A 275 -18.13 0.42 25.29
N GLN A 276 -17.55 0.45 26.49
CA GLN A 276 -17.72 1.58 27.43
C GLN A 276 -17.27 2.91 26.81
N LEU A 277 -16.09 2.95 26.18
CA LEU A 277 -15.59 4.16 25.52
C LEU A 277 -16.46 4.64 24.36
N LEU A 278 -16.96 3.71 23.54
CA LEU A 278 -17.80 4.04 22.38
C LEU A 278 -19.20 4.47 22.81
N VAL A 279 -19.77 3.86 23.84
CA VAL A 279 -21.07 4.23 24.40
C VAL A 279 -21.02 5.63 25.04
N GLN A 280 -19.93 5.97 25.73
CA GLN A 280 -19.74 7.33 26.27
C GLN A 280 -19.66 8.41 25.19
N LYS A 281 -19.22 8.04 23.98
CA LYS A 281 -19.13 8.91 22.80
C LYS A 281 -20.28 8.71 21.82
N ALA A 282 -21.32 7.96 22.22
CA ALA A 282 -22.40 7.60 21.32
C ALA A 282 -23.26 8.82 21.01
N ASP A 283 -23.14 9.29 19.77
CA ASP A 283 -24.06 10.24 19.17
C ASP A 283 -25.14 9.45 18.40
N PRO A 284 -26.45 9.66 18.68
CA PRO A 284 -27.53 9.00 17.96
C PRO A 284 -27.54 9.31 16.45
N GLN A 285 -26.82 10.31 15.96
CA GLN A 285 -26.67 10.58 14.52
C GLN A 285 -25.45 9.90 13.90
N ASN A 286 -24.53 9.35 14.71
CA ASN A 286 -23.30 8.75 14.20
C ASN A 286 -23.46 7.25 13.93
N GLU A 287 -23.92 6.92 12.71
CA GLU A 287 -24.12 5.54 12.25
C GLU A 287 -22.85 4.68 12.35
N LYS A 288 -21.67 5.28 12.14
CA LYS A 288 -20.39 4.56 12.27
C LYS A 288 -20.13 4.08 13.70
N ILE A 289 -20.47 4.89 14.70
CA ILE A 289 -20.35 4.47 16.11
C ILE A 289 -21.38 3.39 16.43
N LYS A 290 -22.60 3.48 15.89
CA LYS A 290 -23.63 2.44 16.06
C LYS A 290 -23.20 1.09 15.49
N ASP A 291 -22.64 1.08 14.28
CA ASP A 291 -22.12 -0.13 13.63
C ASP A 291 -20.99 -0.76 14.47
N LYS A 292 -20.05 0.06 14.95
CA LYS A 292 -18.95 -0.41 15.81
C LYS A 292 -19.45 -1.01 17.12
N ILE A 293 -20.40 -0.35 17.79
CA ILE A 293 -20.99 -0.86 19.03
C ILE A 293 -21.74 -2.17 18.77
N SER A 294 -22.51 -2.23 17.67
CA SER A 294 -23.31 -3.41 17.33
C SER A 294 -22.41 -4.61 17.03
N LEU A 295 -21.35 -4.41 16.23
CA LEU A 295 -20.37 -5.46 15.94
C LEU A 295 -19.67 -5.95 17.22
N LEU A 296 -19.23 -5.05 18.10
CA LEU A 296 -18.59 -5.44 19.36
C LEU A 296 -19.54 -6.22 20.29
N LYS A 297 -20.84 -5.89 20.32
CA LYS A 297 -21.84 -6.66 21.07
C LYS A 297 -22.01 -8.08 20.52
N VAL A 298 -22.04 -8.22 19.20
CA VAL A 298 -22.08 -9.55 18.54
C VAL A 298 -20.83 -10.34 18.90
N LEU A 299 -19.63 -9.74 18.75
CA LEU A 299 -18.38 -10.40 19.12
C LEU A 299 -18.34 -10.84 20.59
N LEU A 300 -18.88 -10.03 21.51
CA LEU A 300 -19.00 -10.39 22.92
C LEU A 300 -19.86 -11.65 23.10
N SER A 301 -21.05 -11.69 22.47
CA SER A 301 -21.93 -12.86 22.55
C SER A 301 -21.30 -14.12 21.95
N GLU A 302 -20.50 -13.96 20.89
CA GLU A 302 -19.83 -15.08 20.20
C GLU A 302 -18.64 -15.65 20.98
N ILE A 303 -17.98 -14.84 21.82
CA ILE A 303 -16.97 -15.34 22.75
C ILE A 303 -17.62 -16.14 23.91
N GLU A 304 -18.82 -15.74 24.31
CA GLU A 304 -19.59 -16.43 25.35
C GLU A 304 -20.21 -17.73 24.83
N LYS A 305 -20.77 -17.69 23.61
CA LYS A 305 -21.42 -18.81 22.92
C LYS A 305 -20.82 -18.94 21.52
N PRO A 306 -19.81 -19.81 21.33
CA PRO A 306 -19.09 -19.90 20.06
C PRO A 306 -20.00 -20.30 18.90
N GLN A 307 -20.26 -19.37 17.97
CA GLN A 307 -20.70 -19.65 16.61
C GLN A 307 -19.64 -19.17 15.62
N GLU A 308 -19.64 -19.78 14.43
CA GLU A 308 -18.68 -19.43 13.38
C GLU A 308 -19.01 -18.06 12.81
N ILE A 309 -18.07 -17.12 12.92
CA ILE A 309 -18.26 -15.75 12.44
C ILE A 309 -17.58 -15.58 11.09
N SER A 310 -18.36 -15.28 10.06
CA SER A 310 -17.80 -14.92 8.76
C SER A 310 -17.52 -13.43 8.64
N LYS A 311 -16.29 -13.08 8.22
CA LYS A 311 -15.91 -11.69 7.90
C LYS A 311 -16.74 -11.11 6.76
N SER A 312 -17.13 -11.93 5.77
CA SER A 312 -17.97 -11.45 4.66
C SER A 312 -19.33 -10.97 5.14
N ASP A 313 -19.90 -11.70 6.09
CA ASP A 313 -21.26 -11.45 6.59
C ASP A 313 -21.25 -10.27 7.56
N ALA A 314 -20.21 -10.16 8.39
CA ALA A 314 -19.97 -9.00 9.24
C ALA A 314 -19.77 -7.72 8.41
N LEU A 315 -19.05 -7.79 7.28
CA LEU A 315 -18.84 -6.66 6.37
C LEU A 315 -20.15 -6.20 5.71
N GLN A 316 -21.07 -7.12 5.40
CA GLN A 316 -22.38 -6.77 4.84
C GLN A 316 -23.31 -6.15 5.89
N ARG A 317 -23.29 -6.67 7.12
CA ARG A 317 -24.17 -6.21 8.21
C ARG A 317 -23.69 -4.93 8.90
N TYR A 318 -22.38 -4.72 8.99
CA TYR A 318 -21.78 -3.59 9.72
C TYR A 318 -20.68 -2.90 8.90
N PRO A 319 -20.96 -2.45 7.67
CA PRO A 319 -19.93 -1.96 6.75
C PRO A 319 -19.12 -0.80 7.33
N LEU A 320 -19.74 0.10 8.12
CA LEU A 320 -19.06 1.28 8.67
C LEU A 320 -18.11 0.94 9.82
N ALA A 321 -18.29 -0.22 10.47
CA ALA A 321 -17.40 -0.69 11.52
C ALA A 321 -15.99 -1.01 10.99
N PHE A 322 -15.92 -1.45 9.73
CA PHE A 322 -14.69 -1.79 9.01
C PHE A 322 -14.11 -0.62 8.21
N GLN A 323 -14.82 0.52 8.14
CA GLN A 323 -14.30 1.71 7.47
C GLN A 323 -13.30 2.45 8.36
N SER A 324 -12.06 2.50 7.91
CA SER A 324 -10.99 3.32 8.48
C SER A 324 -10.49 4.28 7.42
N PHE A 325 -10.62 5.58 7.67
CA PHE A 325 -10.12 6.58 6.73
C PHE A 325 -8.60 6.50 6.61
N TRP A 326 -7.90 6.18 7.69
CA TRP A 326 -6.48 5.90 7.64
C TRP A 326 -6.24 4.52 7.01
N ALA A 327 -5.05 4.33 6.45
CA ALA A 327 -4.68 3.15 5.67
C ALA A 327 -4.84 1.80 6.41
N GLU A 328 -4.93 1.86 7.74
CA GLU A 328 -4.91 0.72 8.63
C GLU A 328 -6.30 0.21 8.97
N LYS A 329 -6.37 -1.08 9.31
CA LYS A 329 -7.55 -1.69 9.92
C LYS A 329 -7.94 -0.88 11.15
N GLY A 330 -9.24 -0.58 11.25
CA GLY A 330 -9.73 0.06 12.46
C GLY A 330 -9.55 -0.86 13.66
N GLU A 331 -9.45 -0.28 14.86
CA GLU A 331 -9.30 -1.05 16.10
C GLU A 331 -10.39 -2.13 16.28
N VAL A 332 -11.64 -1.84 15.90
CA VAL A 332 -12.75 -2.81 15.93
C VAL A 332 -12.55 -3.95 14.94
N GLU A 333 -11.97 -3.68 13.77
CA GLU A 333 -11.61 -4.73 12.80
C GLU A 333 -10.44 -5.59 13.33
N GLN A 334 -9.45 -4.99 14.01
CA GLN A 334 -8.36 -5.75 14.62
C GLN A 334 -8.86 -6.67 15.75
N ILE A 335 -9.85 -6.21 16.53
CA ILE A 335 -10.53 -7.03 17.56
C ILE A 335 -11.33 -8.16 16.89
N PHE A 336 -12.08 -7.88 15.82
CA PHE A 336 -12.79 -8.90 15.04
C PHE A 336 -11.82 -10.01 14.56
N ASP A 337 -10.70 -9.62 13.97
CA ASP A 337 -9.70 -10.57 13.48
C ASP A 337 -9.12 -11.40 14.65
N ALA A 338 -8.92 -10.79 15.83
CA ALA A 338 -8.42 -11.50 17.01
C ALA A 338 -9.41 -12.53 17.58
N VAL A 339 -10.72 -12.22 17.56
CA VAL A 339 -11.78 -13.18 17.95
C VAL A 339 -11.81 -14.36 16.98
N THR A 340 -11.70 -14.10 15.68
CA THR A 340 -11.64 -15.15 14.65
C THR A 340 -10.44 -16.09 14.89
N VAL A 341 -9.25 -15.52 15.13
CA VAL A 341 -8.04 -16.30 15.44
C VAL A 341 -8.19 -17.13 16.72
N SER A 342 -8.88 -16.60 17.74
CA SER A 342 -9.18 -17.36 18.96
C SER A 342 -10.05 -18.59 18.68
N GLN A 343 -11.12 -18.43 17.89
CA GLN A 343 -12.02 -19.52 17.50
C GLN A 343 -11.27 -20.62 16.72
N ASP A 344 -10.42 -20.22 15.77
CA ASP A 344 -9.59 -21.16 15.00
C ASP A 344 -8.64 -21.98 15.91
N ARG A 345 -8.03 -21.34 16.92
CA ARG A 345 -7.18 -22.04 17.89
C ARG A 345 -7.96 -23.01 18.76
N HIS A 346 -9.17 -22.67 19.17
CA HIS A 346 -10.04 -23.57 19.93
C HIS A 346 -10.42 -24.81 19.11
N ARG A 347 -10.84 -24.61 17.86
CA ARG A 347 -11.19 -25.69 16.93
C ARG A 347 -10.02 -26.65 16.67
N HIS A 348 -8.84 -26.11 16.38
CA HIS A 348 -7.64 -26.95 16.16
C HIS A 348 -7.22 -27.75 17.41
N ARG A 349 -7.50 -27.26 18.61
CA ARG A 349 -7.22 -28.01 19.85
C ARG A 349 -8.24 -29.13 20.06
N GLU A 350 -9.52 -28.91 19.76
CA GLU A 350 -10.57 -29.93 19.84
C GLU A 350 -10.35 -31.04 18.81
N GLU A 351 -9.99 -30.71 17.57
CA GLU A 351 -9.70 -31.68 16.49
C GLU A 351 -8.43 -32.52 16.75
N ASN A 352 -7.45 -31.97 17.47
CA ASN A 352 -6.19 -32.65 17.80
C ASN A 352 -6.18 -33.30 19.18
N ASN A 353 -7.30 -33.30 19.90
CA ASN A 353 -7.39 -33.95 21.21
C ASN A 353 -7.62 -35.47 21.01
N PRO A 354 -6.68 -36.36 21.41
CA PRO A 354 -6.82 -37.80 21.19
C PRO A 354 -8.01 -38.42 21.94
N SER A 355 -8.51 -37.74 22.97
CA SER A 355 -9.66 -38.17 23.78
C SER A 355 -11.01 -38.07 23.06
N VAL A 356 -11.11 -37.33 21.94
CA VAL A 356 -12.35 -37.20 21.17
C VAL A 356 -12.43 -38.25 20.04
N ARG A 357 -11.30 -38.87 19.66
CA ARG A 357 -11.28 -39.93 18.63
C ARG A 357 -11.68 -41.33 19.13
N ILE A 358 -12.00 -41.50 20.42
CA ILE A 358 -12.34 -42.82 20.99
C ILE A 358 -13.85 -43.11 20.97
N CYS A 359 -14.69 -42.17 20.51
CA CYS A 359 -16.12 -42.41 20.30
C CYS A 359 -16.57 -41.97 18.90
N ALA A 360 -16.10 -42.68 17.87
CA ALA A 360 -16.73 -42.71 16.56
C ALA A 360 -16.84 -44.16 16.09
#